data_AF-A0A067K3T5-F1
#
_entry.id   AF-A0A067K3T5-F1
#
_cell.length_a   1.000
_cell.length_b   1.000
_cell.length_c   1.000
_cell.angle_alpha   90.00
_cell.angle_beta   90.00
_cell.angle_gamma   90.00
#
_symmetry.space_group_name_H-M   'P 1'
#
loop_
_entity.id
_entity.type
_entity.pdbx_description
1 polymer ?
#
loop_
_entity_poly.entity_id
_entity_poly.type
_entity_poly.pdbx_seq_one_letter_code
_entity_poly.pdbx_strand_id
1 'polypeptide(L)'
;MRRRSPAARATGGLGVAAISYVAVDYLRYLSPTWHERLQPLLWGVLALIAISRVPFYRHWSLEVRAAIPFVASMFFMLASLLFEALCVRFSTAVLGMEWHRGRPPLPDTGQWLLLSLNEKLPEPVVEILRAHIITLHHFLMLFMMLAFSVLFDSVEAPGLGLGARYMFTMAIGRLLRAITFVSTILPSARPWCATARFSIPTHPHPWAQKYYVPYASDVNAIRQIVQRDIAYARIGEIKGDYRPDWGSMSFLIDFMRPTTKGSWFSLLKKAGGGCNDLMYSGHMLVAVLTAMAWTEAYGGFSSALIWLLVLHSAQREIRERHHYTVDCIVAIYVGILLWKVTGMIWPTKNVTRSRRLSKLEKIQSRLVQAAKDSDMDEVRELLKEVELSNQESQNKGQSRSMWLFACVTIFSALTIVLLAFTLTSDG
;
A
#
# COMPACT_ATOMS: atom_id res chain seq x y z
N MET A 1 29.48 17.36 26.36
CA MET A 1 28.41 16.81 25.49
C MET A 1 28.70 17.17 24.04
N ARG A 2 29.38 16.30 23.29
CA ARG A 2 29.60 16.45 21.83
C ARG A 2 28.58 15.54 21.13
N ARG A 3 27.50 16.12 20.58
CA ARG A 3 26.59 15.41 19.69
C ARG A 3 27.41 14.94 18.47
N ARG A 4 27.81 13.66 18.46
CA ARG A 4 28.25 13.00 17.24
C ARG A 4 27.03 12.94 16.32
N SER A 5 27.05 13.76 15.27
CA SER A 5 26.26 13.55 14.07
C SER A 5 26.41 12.09 13.63
N PRO A 6 25.32 11.39 13.26
CA PRO A 6 25.46 10.05 12.71
C PRO A 6 26.25 10.18 11.41
N ALA A 7 27.37 9.47 11.32
CA ALA A 7 28.12 9.34 10.09
C ALA A 7 27.17 8.92 8.98
N ALA A 8 27.13 9.69 7.90
CA ALA A 8 26.49 9.28 6.65
C ALA A 8 27.14 7.96 6.22
N ARG A 9 26.46 6.84 6.52
CA ARG A 9 26.85 5.54 5.96
C ARG A 9 26.81 5.70 4.44
N ALA A 10 27.87 5.25 3.78
CA ALA A 10 28.05 5.27 2.33
C ALA A 10 27.09 4.27 1.63
N THR A 11 25.79 4.41 1.85
CA THR A 11 24.70 3.57 1.32
C THR A 11 23.78 4.40 0.40
N GLY A 12 24.36 5.25 -0.44
CA GLY A 12 23.64 6.14 -1.36
C GLY A 12 23.22 5.49 -2.69
N GLY A 13 23.74 4.31 -3.02
CA GLY A 13 23.59 3.70 -4.36
C GLY A 13 22.15 3.36 -4.75
N LEU A 14 21.36 2.79 -3.84
CA LEU A 14 19.97 2.41 -4.17
C LEU A 14 19.03 3.62 -4.23
N GLY A 15 19.31 4.67 -3.47
CA GLY A 15 18.58 5.95 -3.58
C GLY A 15 18.74 6.56 -4.96
N VAL A 16 19.97 6.55 -5.49
CA VAL A 16 20.23 6.97 -6.87
C VAL A 16 19.54 6.03 -7.86
N ALA A 17 19.61 4.70 -7.67
CA ALA A 17 18.94 3.75 -8.56
C ALA A 17 17.42 3.95 -8.63
N ALA A 18 16.77 4.24 -7.50
CA ALA A 18 15.33 4.54 -7.44
C ALA A 18 14.97 5.83 -8.17
N ILE A 19 15.79 6.87 -8.01
CA ILE A 19 15.59 8.15 -8.73
C ILE A 19 15.83 7.95 -10.23
N SER A 20 16.87 7.20 -10.60
CA SER A 20 17.14 6.83 -11.99
C SER A 20 16.01 6.02 -12.60
N TYR A 21 15.38 5.10 -11.85
CA TYR A 21 14.21 4.36 -12.33
C TYR A 21 13.05 5.30 -12.67
N VAL A 22 12.68 6.22 -11.77
CA VAL A 22 11.61 7.20 -12.03
C VAL A 22 11.96 8.10 -13.21
N ALA A 23 13.22 8.54 -13.31
CA ALA A 23 13.67 9.39 -14.42
C ALA A 23 13.65 8.64 -15.78
N VAL A 24 14.11 7.39 -15.82
CA VAL A 24 14.12 6.56 -17.04
C VAL A 24 12.71 6.15 -17.45
N ASP A 25 11.80 5.92 -16.50
CA ASP A 25 10.40 5.66 -16.81
C ASP A 25 9.72 6.90 -17.38
N TYR A 26 10.01 8.09 -16.84
CA TYR A 26 9.50 9.35 -17.39
C TYR A 26 9.95 9.61 -18.84
N LEU A 27 11.11 9.08 -19.26
CA LEU A 27 11.53 9.13 -20.67
C LEU A 27 10.54 8.43 -21.60
N ARG A 28 9.63 7.58 -21.13
CA ARG A 28 8.56 7.02 -21.94
C ARG A 28 7.71 8.11 -22.61
N TYR A 29 7.50 9.24 -21.94
CA TYR A 29 6.71 10.35 -22.47
C TYR A 29 7.55 11.33 -23.30
N LEU A 30 8.83 11.53 -22.94
CA LEU A 30 9.70 12.47 -23.64
C LEU A 30 10.41 11.86 -24.86
N SER A 31 10.84 10.60 -24.76
CA SER A 31 11.60 9.90 -25.79
C SER A 31 11.48 8.36 -25.65
N PRO A 32 10.47 7.75 -26.28
CA PRO A 32 10.21 6.30 -26.21
C PRO A 32 11.42 5.43 -26.58
N THR A 33 12.21 5.85 -27.58
CA THR A 33 13.40 5.12 -28.06
C THR A 33 14.50 4.97 -27.00
N TRP A 34 14.66 5.97 -26.14
CA TRP A 34 15.63 5.93 -25.05
C TRP A 34 15.11 5.10 -23.89
N HIS A 35 13.81 5.19 -23.59
CA HIS A 35 13.15 4.35 -22.60
C HIS A 35 13.29 2.85 -22.93
N GLU A 36 13.01 2.45 -24.16
CA GLU A 36 13.13 1.05 -24.63
C GLU A 36 14.54 0.47 -24.46
N ARG A 37 15.58 1.31 -24.46
CA ARG A 37 16.98 0.88 -24.29
C ARG A 37 17.45 0.94 -22.84
N LEU A 38 17.10 2.01 -22.13
CA LEU A 38 17.62 2.29 -20.79
C LEU A 38 16.89 1.48 -19.71
N GLN A 39 15.58 1.26 -19.86
CA GLN A 39 14.78 0.50 -18.90
C GLN A 39 15.28 -0.95 -18.75
N PRO A 40 15.43 -1.76 -19.82
CA PRO A 40 15.94 -3.12 -19.69
C PRO A 40 17.40 -3.15 -19.22
N LEU A 41 18.20 -2.15 -19.56
CA LEU A 41 19.59 -2.04 -19.09
C LEU A 41 19.65 -1.80 -17.58
N LEU A 42 18.84 -0.88 -17.06
CA LEU A 42 18.73 -0.62 -15.63
C LEU A 42 18.31 -1.88 -14.85
N TRP A 43 17.28 -2.57 -15.33
CA TRP A 43 16.82 -3.84 -14.74
C TRP A 43 17.85 -4.97 -14.87
N GLY A 44 18.53 -5.08 -16.01
CA GLY A 44 19.60 -6.06 -16.22
C GLY A 44 20.76 -5.86 -15.25
N VAL A 45 21.19 -4.61 -15.04
CA VAL A 45 22.23 -4.28 -14.05
C VAL A 45 21.77 -4.62 -12.64
N LEU A 46 20.55 -4.26 -12.25
CA LEU A 46 19.99 -4.60 -10.94
C LEU A 46 19.89 -6.11 -10.73
N ALA A 47 19.47 -6.86 -11.75
CA ALA A 47 19.37 -8.32 -11.71
C ALA A 47 20.75 -8.99 -11.58
N LEU A 48 21.76 -8.53 -12.33
CA LEU A 48 23.13 -9.03 -12.22
C LEU A 48 23.71 -8.77 -10.83
N ILE A 49 23.48 -7.58 -10.28
CA ILE A 49 23.92 -7.27 -8.92
C ILE A 49 23.20 -8.17 -7.90
N ALA A 50 21.89 -8.37 -8.05
CA ALA A 50 21.14 -9.27 -7.17
C ALA A 50 21.68 -10.72 -7.22
N ILE A 51 21.88 -11.28 -8.42
CA ILE A 51 22.42 -12.63 -8.60
C ILE A 51 23.81 -12.77 -7.98
N SER A 52 24.68 -11.77 -8.13
CA SER A 52 26.04 -11.81 -7.57
C SER A 52 26.07 -11.75 -6.04
N ARG A 53 25.12 -11.03 -5.41
CA ARG A 53 25.12 -10.75 -3.96
C ARG A 53 24.36 -11.79 -3.14
N VAL A 54 23.35 -12.43 -3.72
CA VAL A 54 22.50 -13.38 -3.01
C VAL A 54 23.25 -14.56 -2.37
N PRO A 55 24.20 -15.23 -3.05
CA PRO A 55 24.94 -16.35 -2.45
C PRO A 55 25.69 -15.96 -1.17
N PHE A 56 26.10 -14.70 -1.07
CA PHE A 56 26.86 -14.15 0.05
C PHE A 56 25.99 -13.45 1.10
N TYR A 57 24.67 -13.51 0.96
CA TYR A 57 23.76 -12.85 1.88
C TYR A 57 23.77 -13.53 3.26
N ARG A 58 24.18 -12.77 4.29
CA ARG A 58 24.46 -13.30 5.63
C ARG A 58 23.21 -13.59 6.48
N HIS A 59 22.06 -13.04 6.11
CA HIS A 59 20.87 -13.02 6.97
C HIS A 59 19.73 -13.95 6.51
N TRP A 60 20.03 -14.97 5.69
CA TRP A 60 19.05 -15.96 5.21
C TRP A 60 18.21 -16.62 6.31
N SER A 61 18.79 -16.89 7.48
CA SER A 61 18.06 -17.48 8.61
C SER A 61 16.95 -16.58 9.17
N LEU A 62 17.08 -15.25 9.03
CA LEU A 62 16.06 -14.28 9.43
C LEU A 62 14.97 -14.16 8.34
N GLU A 63 15.35 -14.23 7.06
CA GLU A 63 14.38 -14.23 5.94
C GLU A 63 13.46 -15.43 5.98
N VAL A 64 13.99 -16.64 6.24
CA VAL A 64 13.18 -17.86 6.35
C VAL A 64 12.13 -17.73 7.45
N ARG A 65 12.49 -17.13 8.59
CA ARG A 65 11.54 -16.87 9.68
C ARG A 65 10.51 -15.82 9.32
N ALA A 66 10.90 -14.82 8.52
CA ALA A 66 10.00 -13.78 8.02
C ALA A 66 9.11 -14.24 6.86
N ALA A 67 9.41 -15.37 6.21
CA ALA A 67 8.61 -15.91 5.11
C ALA A 67 7.19 -16.30 5.56
N ILE A 68 7.03 -16.89 6.75
CA ILE A 68 5.71 -17.25 7.29
C ILE A 68 4.79 -16.03 7.47
N PRO A 69 5.20 -14.97 8.21
CA PRO A 69 4.37 -13.78 8.34
C PRO A 69 4.20 -13.04 7.00
N PHE A 70 5.16 -13.14 6.07
CA PHE A 70 5.01 -12.60 4.72
C PHE A 70 3.87 -13.29 3.95
N VAL A 71 3.86 -14.62 3.90
CA VAL A 71 2.80 -15.40 3.23
C VAL A 71 1.45 -15.18 3.91
N ALA A 72 1.40 -15.16 5.25
CA ALA A 72 0.17 -14.87 5.97
C ALA A 72 -0.38 -13.46 5.65
N SER A 73 0.51 -12.46 5.57
CA SER A 73 0.15 -11.09 5.21
C SER A 73 -0.33 -10.98 3.76
N MET A 74 0.22 -11.80 2.86
CA MET A 74 -0.23 -11.89 1.46
C MET A 74 -1.65 -12.45 1.37
N PHE A 75 -1.96 -13.54 2.08
CA PHE A 75 -3.34 -14.06 2.14
C PHE A 75 -4.31 -13.03 2.73
N PHE A 76 -3.91 -12.35 3.80
CA PHE A 76 -4.72 -11.30 4.41
C PHE A 76 -4.97 -10.13 3.45
N MET A 77 -3.95 -9.71 2.68
CA MET A 77 -4.10 -8.72 1.61
C MET A 77 -5.11 -9.15 0.56
N LEU A 78 -4.99 -10.38 0.03
CA LEU A 78 -5.90 -10.91 -0.98
C LEU A 78 -7.35 -10.99 -0.47
N ALA A 79 -7.53 -11.40 0.79
CA ALA A 79 -8.85 -11.38 1.44
C ALA A 79 -9.40 -9.96 1.57
N SER A 80 -8.58 -8.98 1.94
CA SER A 80 -9.00 -7.57 2.02
C SER A 80 -9.38 -6.97 0.66
N LEU A 81 -8.65 -7.34 -0.41
CA LEU A 81 -8.97 -6.95 -1.79
C LEU A 81 -10.29 -7.54 -2.26
N LEU A 82 -10.52 -8.82 -1.95
CA LEU A 82 -11.79 -9.48 -2.25
C LEU A 82 -12.94 -8.81 -1.49
N PHE A 83 -12.76 -8.51 -0.21
CA PHE A 83 -13.75 -7.83 0.61
C PHE A 83 -14.10 -6.44 0.04
N GLU A 84 -13.09 -5.61 -0.25
CA GLU A 84 -13.30 -4.30 -0.86
C GLU A 84 -14.03 -4.40 -2.21
N ALA A 85 -13.66 -5.36 -3.06
CA ALA A 85 -14.33 -5.59 -4.34
C ALA A 85 -15.81 -5.94 -4.17
N LEU A 86 -16.15 -6.79 -3.19
CA LEU A 86 -17.53 -7.14 -2.85
C LEU A 86 -18.31 -5.92 -2.34
N CYS A 87 -17.73 -5.14 -1.42
CA CYS A 87 -18.31 -3.92 -0.85
C CYS A 87 -18.63 -2.85 -1.92
N VAL A 88 -17.66 -2.58 -2.79
CA VAL A 88 -17.80 -1.64 -3.93
C VAL A 88 -18.92 -2.07 -4.85
N ARG A 89 -18.97 -3.36 -5.18
CA ARG A 89 -19.99 -3.92 -6.05
C ARG A 89 -21.37 -3.85 -5.44
N PHE A 90 -21.50 -4.27 -4.17
CA PHE A 90 -22.74 -4.18 -3.42
C PHE A 90 -23.30 -2.75 -3.47
N SER A 91 -22.48 -1.75 -3.10
CA SER A 91 -22.93 -0.35 -3.06
C SER A 91 -23.29 0.20 -4.45
N THR A 92 -22.49 -0.11 -5.47
CA THR A 92 -22.76 0.31 -6.86
C THR A 92 -24.04 -0.33 -7.40
N ALA A 93 -24.25 -1.62 -7.11
CA ALA A 93 -25.46 -2.34 -7.52
C ALA A 93 -26.68 -1.82 -6.75
N VAL A 94 -26.60 -1.60 -5.45
CA VAL A 94 -27.73 -1.14 -4.62
C VAL A 94 -28.21 0.25 -5.04
N LEU A 95 -27.29 1.17 -5.36
CA LEU A 95 -27.64 2.56 -5.68
C LEU A 95 -28.20 2.78 -7.08
N GLY A 96 -27.88 1.92 -8.04
CA GLY A 96 -28.40 2.04 -9.40
C GLY A 96 -27.89 3.26 -10.18
N MET A 97 -28.21 3.33 -11.47
CA MET A 97 -27.69 4.34 -12.40
C MET A 97 -28.23 5.75 -12.14
N GLU A 98 -29.48 5.86 -11.72
CA GLU A 98 -30.12 7.14 -11.41
C GLU A 98 -29.39 7.91 -10.30
N TRP A 99 -28.94 7.21 -9.25
CA TRP A 99 -28.12 7.79 -8.19
C TRP A 99 -26.82 8.39 -8.74
N HIS A 100 -26.06 7.60 -9.50
CA HIS A 100 -24.74 8.00 -9.99
C HIS A 100 -24.79 9.16 -11.01
N ARG A 101 -25.86 9.23 -11.81
CA ARG A 101 -26.05 10.32 -12.79
C ARG A 101 -26.69 11.57 -12.18
N GLY A 102 -27.65 11.39 -11.28
CA GLY A 102 -28.48 12.47 -10.75
C GLY A 102 -27.86 13.23 -9.58
N ARG A 103 -26.77 12.73 -8.99
CA ARG A 103 -26.10 13.39 -7.86
C ARG A 103 -24.85 14.15 -8.32
N PRO A 104 -24.83 15.49 -8.21
CA PRO A 104 -23.64 16.25 -8.51
C PRO A 104 -22.51 15.91 -7.52
N PRO A 105 -21.24 16.03 -7.94
CA PRO A 105 -20.12 15.89 -7.04
C PRO A 105 -20.18 16.97 -5.94
N LEU A 106 -19.58 16.67 -4.79
CA LEU A 106 -19.46 17.63 -3.70
C LEU A 106 -18.51 18.78 -4.10
N PRO A 107 -18.73 20.00 -3.59
CA PRO A 107 -17.79 21.09 -3.79
C PRO A 107 -16.44 20.77 -3.12
N ASP A 108 -15.37 20.81 -3.90
CA ASP A 108 -14.01 20.53 -3.44
C ASP A 108 -13.12 21.77 -3.53
N THR A 109 -12.85 22.37 -2.37
CA THR A 109 -12.04 23.59 -2.25
C THR A 109 -10.58 23.38 -2.67
N GLY A 110 -10.02 22.18 -2.47
CA GLY A 110 -8.65 21.92 -2.92
C GLY A 110 -8.55 21.80 -4.44
N GLN A 111 -9.59 21.29 -5.11
CA GLN A 111 -9.67 21.37 -6.57
C GLN A 111 -9.72 22.84 -7.04
N TRP A 112 -10.53 23.68 -6.40
CA TRP A 112 -10.60 25.12 -6.75
C TRP A 112 -9.26 25.82 -6.55
N LEU A 113 -8.55 25.49 -5.46
CA LEU A 113 -7.21 26.02 -5.20
C LEU A 113 -6.23 25.61 -6.31
N LEU A 114 -6.21 24.34 -6.70
CA LEU A 114 -5.32 23.85 -7.76
C LEU A 114 -5.62 24.49 -9.13
N LEU A 115 -6.89 24.73 -9.44
CA LEU A 115 -7.29 25.45 -10.66
C LEU A 115 -6.86 26.92 -10.61
N SER A 116 -7.05 27.59 -9.46
CA SER A 116 -6.61 28.98 -9.25
C SER A 116 -5.09 29.12 -9.34
N LEU A 117 -4.33 28.17 -8.78
CA LEU A 117 -2.88 28.11 -8.91
C LEU A 117 -2.44 27.90 -10.36
N ASN A 118 -3.16 27.08 -11.12
CA ASN A 118 -2.88 26.80 -12.51
C ASN A 118 -3.04 28.03 -13.43
N GLU A 119 -3.91 28.98 -13.06
CA GLU A 119 -4.06 30.26 -13.76
C GLU A 119 -3.00 31.29 -13.37
N LYS A 120 -2.47 31.21 -12.14
CA LYS A 120 -1.56 32.22 -11.56
C LYS A 120 -0.08 31.86 -11.63
N LEU A 121 0.25 30.58 -11.75
CA LEU A 121 1.64 30.10 -11.77
C LEU A 121 2.24 30.19 -13.19
N PRO A 122 3.57 30.36 -13.31
CA PRO A 122 4.25 30.30 -14.59
C PRO A 122 3.99 28.98 -15.32
N GLU A 123 3.85 29.05 -16.65
CA GLU A 123 3.65 27.89 -17.54
C GLU A 123 4.58 26.70 -17.26
N PRO A 124 5.92 26.86 -17.07
CA PRO A 124 6.78 25.71 -16.79
C PRO A 124 6.47 25.03 -15.45
N VAL A 125 6.03 25.78 -14.43
CA VAL A 125 5.65 25.21 -13.13
C VAL A 125 4.34 24.42 -13.28
N VAL A 126 3.41 24.97 -14.05
CA VAL A 126 2.14 24.32 -14.36
C VAL A 126 2.36 23.02 -15.13
N GLU A 127 3.26 23.01 -16.12
CA GLU A 127 3.61 21.81 -16.87
C GLU A 127 4.19 20.72 -15.97
N ILE A 128 5.08 21.06 -15.05
CA ILE A 128 5.64 20.10 -14.08
C ILE A 128 4.55 19.53 -13.17
N LEU A 129 3.65 20.39 -12.67
CA LEU A 129 2.50 19.93 -11.89
C LEU A 129 1.56 19.06 -12.74
N ARG A 130 1.46 19.29 -14.06
CA ARG A 130 0.66 18.48 -15.00
C ARG A 130 1.31 17.19 -15.44
N ALA A 131 2.64 17.12 -15.44
CA ALA A 131 3.38 16.00 -15.94
C ALA A 131 3.06 14.69 -15.21
N HIS A 132 3.04 13.59 -15.96
CA HIS A 132 2.86 12.23 -15.44
C HIS A 132 4.19 11.69 -14.87
N ILE A 133 4.74 12.37 -13.86
CA ILE A 133 6.06 12.03 -13.29
C ILE A 133 6.01 10.71 -12.53
N ILE A 134 4.97 10.49 -11.72
CA ILE A 134 4.82 9.28 -10.93
C ILE A 134 3.40 8.74 -10.99
N THR A 135 3.29 7.42 -10.97
CA THR A 135 2.03 6.68 -10.96
C THR A 135 2.09 5.59 -9.88
N LEU A 136 0.97 4.90 -9.65
CA LEU A 136 0.89 3.82 -8.67
C LEU A 136 1.95 2.73 -8.89
N HIS A 137 2.24 2.35 -10.14
CA HIS A 137 3.22 1.30 -10.41
C HIS A 137 4.59 1.71 -9.90
N HIS A 138 4.97 2.98 -10.03
CA HIS A 138 6.26 3.47 -9.54
C HIS A 138 6.39 3.28 -8.03
N PHE A 139 5.36 3.60 -7.24
CA PHE A 139 5.39 3.38 -5.79
C PHE A 139 5.49 1.91 -5.41
N LEU A 140 4.87 1.02 -6.20
CA LEU A 140 5.00 -0.42 -6.00
C LEU A 140 6.41 -0.91 -6.37
N MET A 141 6.98 -0.41 -7.46
CA MET A 141 8.34 -0.75 -7.88
C MET A 141 9.40 -0.21 -6.92
N LEU A 142 9.25 1.01 -6.42
CA LEU A 142 10.09 1.58 -5.36
C LEU A 142 10.05 0.72 -4.09
N PHE A 143 8.88 0.20 -3.74
CA PHE A 143 8.74 -0.74 -2.64
C PHE A 143 9.42 -2.10 -2.92
N MET A 144 9.28 -2.64 -4.13
CA MET A 144 10.00 -3.86 -4.53
C MET A 144 11.52 -3.65 -4.48
N MET A 145 12.03 -2.52 -4.97
CA MET A 145 13.44 -2.14 -4.85
C MET A 145 13.88 -2.06 -3.38
N LEU A 146 13.02 -1.55 -2.49
CA LEU A 146 13.25 -1.54 -1.06
C LEU A 146 13.37 -2.96 -0.47
N ALA A 147 12.61 -3.94 -0.96
CA ALA A 147 12.78 -5.33 -0.53
C ALA A 147 14.14 -5.90 -0.97
N PHE A 148 14.63 -5.52 -2.15
CA PHE A 148 15.97 -5.89 -2.62
C PHE A 148 17.11 -5.09 -1.97
N SER A 149 16.80 -3.98 -1.29
CA SER A 149 17.79 -3.15 -0.56
C SER A 149 18.58 -3.91 0.50
N VAL A 150 17.98 -4.99 1.00
CA VAL A 150 18.57 -5.84 2.02
C VAL A 150 19.79 -6.60 1.50
N LEU A 151 19.86 -6.86 0.18
CA LEU A 151 21.05 -7.42 -0.48
C LEU A 151 22.24 -6.45 -0.51
N PHE A 152 21.99 -5.16 -0.27
CA PHE A 152 22.99 -4.10 -0.27
C PHE A 152 23.41 -3.67 1.14
N ASP A 153 23.05 -4.45 2.18
CA ASP A 153 23.27 -4.13 3.60
C ASP A 153 22.81 -2.72 4.00
N SER A 154 21.89 -2.13 3.22
CA SER A 154 21.43 -0.75 3.40
C SER A 154 20.30 -0.68 4.44
N VAL A 155 19.64 -1.80 4.72
CA VAL A 155 18.58 -1.94 5.73
C VAL A 155 18.95 -3.08 6.68
N GLU A 156 18.93 -2.82 7.99
CA GLU A 156 19.30 -3.80 9.03
C GLU A 156 18.21 -4.88 9.28
N ALA A 157 17.03 -4.73 8.67
CA ALA A 157 15.87 -5.60 8.82
C ALA A 157 15.74 -6.60 7.64
N PRO A 158 15.20 -7.82 7.87
CA PRO A 158 14.97 -8.78 6.80
C PRO A 158 13.98 -8.24 5.76
N GLY A 159 14.26 -8.44 4.48
CA GLY A 159 13.51 -7.90 3.35
C GLY A 159 12.09 -8.45 3.29
N LEU A 160 11.91 -9.75 3.53
CA LEU A 160 10.59 -10.36 3.66
C LEU A 160 9.83 -9.86 4.89
N GLY A 161 10.54 -9.46 5.96
CA GLY A 161 9.93 -8.88 7.15
C GLY A 161 9.36 -7.48 6.89
N LEU A 162 10.11 -6.65 6.16
CA LEU A 162 9.63 -5.35 5.67
C LEU A 162 8.46 -5.53 4.69
N GLY A 163 8.59 -6.52 3.79
CA GLY A 163 7.54 -7.05 2.93
C GLY A 163 6.23 -7.34 3.68
N ALA A 164 6.33 -8.16 4.73
CA ALA A 164 5.21 -8.60 5.55
C ALA A 164 4.52 -7.42 6.24
N ARG A 165 5.30 -6.54 6.90
CA ARG A 165 4.76 -5.34 7.56
C ARG A 165 4.00 -4.45 6.58
N TYR A 166 4.57 -4.21 5.41
CA TYR A 166 3.95 -3.36 4.39
C TYR A 166 2.63 -3.96 3.90
N MET A 167 2.62 -5.24 3.51
CA MET A 167 1.40 -5.92 3.07
C MET A 167 0.35 -5.95 4.17
N PHE A 168 0.74 -6.28 5.41
CA PHE A 168 -0.19 -6.29 6.54
C PHE A 168 -0.80 -4.92 6.81
N THR A 169 0.03 -3.87 6.83
CA THR A 169 -0.42 -2.48 7.07
C THR A 169 -1.34 -2.01 5.96
N MET A 170 -0.99 -2.29 4.71
CA MET A 170 -1.84 -1.97 3.58
C MET A 170 -3.16 -2.76 3.65
N ALA A 171 -3.16 -4.04 4.03
CA ALA A 171 -4.38 -4.84 4.15
C ALA A 171 -5.33 -4.28 5.22
N ILE A 172 -4.81 -3.85 6.39
CA ILE A 172 -5.61 -3.11 7.39
C ILE A 172 -6.17 -1.83 6.79
N GLY A 173 -5.32 -1.04 6.12
CA GLY A 173 -5.74 0.20 5.48
C GLY A 173 -6.80 -0.02 4.41
N ARG A 174 -6.79 -1.14 3.68
CA ARG A 174 -7.86 -1.48 2.72
C ARG A 174 -9.14 -1.92 3.41
N LEU A 175 -9.04 -2.69 4.49
CA LEU A 175 -10.20 -3.13 5.26
C LEU A 175 -10.94 -1.95 5.90
N LEU A 176 -10.21 -1.03 6.55
CA LEU A 176 -10.78 0.19 7.12
C LEU A 176 -11.46 1.05 6.05
N ARG A 177 -10.85 1.15 4.86
CA ARG A 177 -11.41 1.84 3.71
C ARG A 177 -12.71 1.21 3.24
N ALA A 178 -12.76 -0.12 3.15
CA ALA A 178 -13.96 -0.85 2.73
C ALA A 178 -15.09 -0.73 3.76
N ILE A 179 -14.78 -0.79 5.06
CA ILE A 179 -15.75 -0.62 6.14
C ILE A 179 -16.34 0.79 6.11
N THR A 180 -15.49 1.82 6.09
CA THR A 180 -15.93 3.22 6.03
C THR A 180 -16.77 3.50 4.78
N PHE A 181 -16.38 2.93 3.65
CA PHE A 181 -17.11 3.02 2.38
C PHE A 181 -18.52 2.41 2.42
N VAL A 182 -18.68 1.20 2.99
CA VAL A 182 -20.02 0.59 3.10
C VAL A 182 -20.88 1.30 4.14
N SER A 183 -20.25 1.83 5.19
CA SER A 183 -20.95 2.59 6.23
C SER A 183 -21.41 3.97 5.76
N THR A 184 -20.79 4.56 4.74
CA THR A 184 -21.17 5.89 4.23
C THR A 184 -20.85 6.00 2.74
N ILE A 185 -21.88 6.25 1.93
CA ILE A 185 -21.73 6.36 0.48
C ILE A 185 -21.73 7.82 0.05
N LEU A 186 -20.63 8.26 -0.55
CA LEU A 186 -20.47 9.61 -1.09
C LEU A 186 -20.58 9.63 -2.61
N PRO A 187 -21.13 10.72 -3.21
CA PRO A 187 -21.21 10.85 -4.65
C PRO A 187 -19.80 10.95 -5.24
N SER A 188 -19.64 10.35 -6.42
CA SER A 188 -18.37 10.37 -7.16
C SER A 188 -17.93 11.79 -7.50
N ALA A 189 -16.62 12.04 -7.49
CA ALA A 189 -16.04 13.18 -8.19
C ALA A 189 -16.24 13.10 -9.73
N ARG A 190 -16.56 11.91 -10.28
CA ARG A 190 -16.84 11.64 -11.69
C ARG A 190 -18.22 11.00 -11.88
N PRO A 191 -19.30 11.78 -12.04
CA PRO A 191 -20.66 11.24 -12.13
C PRO A 191 -20.89 10.27 -13.31
N TRP A 192 -20.10 10.38 -14.39
CA TRP A 192 -20.15 9.46 -15.53
C TRP A 192 -19.43 8.11 -15.32
N CYS A 193 -18.63 7.95 -14.25
CA CYS A 193 -17.81 6.76 -14.00
C CYS A 193 -18.61 5.46 -14.08
N ALA A 194 -19.77 5.44 -13.43
CA ALA A 194 -20.60 4.26 -13.25
C ALA A 194 -21.05 3.66 -14.60
N THR A 195 -21.49 4.55 -15.49
CA THR A 195 -22.00 4.20 -16.83
C THR A 195 -20.94 3.61 -17.76
N ALA A 196 -19.70 4.11 -17.64
CA ALA A 196 -18.60 3.73 -18.50
C ALA A 196 -17.96 2.40 -18.05
N ARG A 197 -17.95 2.12 -16.75
CA ARG A 197 -17.24 0.96 -16.17
C ARG A 197 -18.12 -0.25 -15.91
N PHE A 198 -19.39 -0.04 -15.57
CA PHE A 198 -20.22 -1.08 -14.99
C PHE A 198 -21.57 -1.20 -15.69
N SER A 199 -22.04 -2.44 -15.85
CA SER A 199 -23.42 -2.71 -16.24
C SER A 199 -24.29 -2.64 -14.98
N ILE A 200 -24.80 -1.46 -14.67
CA ILE A 200 -25.58 -1.20 -13.46
C ILE A 200 -27.05 -1.10 -13.86
N PRO A 201 -27.98 -1.60 -13.04
CA PRO A 201 -29.40 -1.45 -13.36
C PRO A 201 -29.86 0.00 -13.29
N THR A 202 -30.96 0.29 -13.99
CA THR A 202 -31.42 1.65 -14.28
C THR A 202 -31.79 2.44 -13.02
N HIS A 203 -32.44 1.77 -12.06
CA HIS A 203 -32.94 2.39 -10.83
C HIS A 203 -32.26 1.86 -9.56
N PRO A 204 -32.26 2.60 -8.44
CA PRO A 204 -31.79 2.09 -7.15
C PRO A 204 -32.67 0.95 -6.63
N HIS A 205 -32.15 0.16 -5.71
CA HIS A 205 -32.90 -0.94 -5.10
C HIS A 205 -34.07 -0.42 -4.23
N PRO A 206 -35.28 -1.04 -4.27
CA PRO A 206 -36.44 -0.61 -3.48
C PRO A 206 -36.17 -0.28 -2.00
N TRP A 207 -35.48 -1.17 -1.27
CA TRP A 207 -35.14 -0.90 0.14
C TRP A 207 -34.23 0.32 0.27
N ALA A 208 -33.25 0.51 -0.62
CA ALA A 208 -32.35 1.66 -0.56
C ALA A 208 -33.10 2.96 -0.86
N GLN A 209 -34.04 2.95 -1.82
CA GLN A 209 -34.90 4.09 -2.09
C GLN A 209 -35.68 4.52 -0.85
N LYS A 210 -36.24 3.55 -0.11
CA LYS A 210 -37.01 3.79 1.13
C LYS A 210 -36.20 4.57 2.17
N TYR A 211 -34.90 4.27 2.31
CA TYR A 211 -34.02 4.89 3.32
C TYR A 211 -33.22 6.10 2.82
N TYR A 212 -33.26 6.41 1.53
CA TYR A 212 -32.38 7.41 0.96
C TYR A 212 -33.13 8.56 0.24
N VAL A 213 -34.03 8.23 -0.70
CA VAL A 213 -34.68 9.22 -1.57
C VAL A 213 -35.60 10.21 -0.85
N PRO A 214 -36.49 9.77 0.07
CA PRO A 214 -37.47 10.66 0.69
C PRO A 214 -36.84 11.56 1.78
N TYR A 215 -35.79 11.09 2.45
CA TYR A 215 -35.11 11.83 3.53
C TYR A 215 -34.12 12.87 3.03
N ALA A 216 -33.71 12.82 1.78
CA ALA A 216 -32.84 13.83 1.20
C ALA A 216 -33.59 15.14 0.88
N SER A 217 -34.92 15.13 0.80
CA SER A 217 -35.72 16.25 0.29
C SER A 217 -36.93 16.63 1.16
N ASP A 218 -37.48 15.73 1.98
CA ASP A 218 -38.66 15.98 2.79
C ASP A 218 -38.34 16.07 4.29
N VAL A 219 -38.44 17.28 4.84
CA VAL A 219 -38.22 17.58 6.27
C VAL A 219 -39.21 16.82 7.17
N ASN A 220 -40.45 16.60 6.72
CA ASN A 220 -41.44 15.88 7.50
C ASN A 220 -41.11 14.39 7.58
N ALA A 221 -40.59 13.81 6.49
CA ALA A 221 -40.11 12.43 6.48
C ALA A 221 -38.95 12.24 7.46
N ILE A 222 -37.98 13.17 7.51
CA ILE A 222 -36.87 13.15 8.49
C ILE A 222 -37.42 13.21 9.92
N ARG A 223 -38.33 14.17 10.20
CA ARG A 223 -38.92 14.34 11.54
C ARG A 223 -39.64 13.06 12.00
N GLN A 224 -40.32 12.36 11.10
CA GLN A 224 -40.99 11.11 11.43
C GLN A 224 -40.01 9.98 11.75
N ILE A 225 -38.86 9.86 11.07
CA ILE A 225 -37.83 8.89 11.49
C ILE A 225 -37.37 9.22 12.90
N VAL A 226 -36.99 10.48 13.15
CA VAL A 226 -36.42 10.87 14.45
C VAL A 226 -37.40 10.58 15.59
N GLN A 227 -38.71 10.73 15.35
CA GLN A 227 -39.74 10.51 16.37
C GLN A 227 -40.17 9.05 16.52
N ARG A 228 -40.13 8.24 15.46
CA ARG A 228 -40.74 6.90 15.43
C ARG A 228 -39.77 5.77 15.11
N ASP A 229 -38.54 6.10 14.71
CA ASP A 229 -37.48 5.20 14.28
C ASP A 229 -37.90 4.21 13.17
N ILE A 230 -38.84 4.63 12.32
CA ILE A 230 -39.41 3.78 11.26
C ILE A 230 -39.44 4.56 9.95
N ALA A 231 -39.03 3.89 8.88
CA ALA A 231 -39.11 4.46 7.54
C ALA A 231 -40.51 4.29 6.93
N TYR A 232 -41.26 5.40 6.78
CA TYR A 232 -42.65 5.42 6.29
C TYR A 232 -42.83 5.92 4.86
N ALA A 233 -41.73 6.16 4.15
CA ALA A 233 -41.80 6.85 2.88
C ALA A 233 -42.30 5.96 1.74
N ARG A 234 -43.13 6.55 0.88
CA ARG A 234 -43.66 5.92 -0.33
C ARG A 234 -42.53 5.76 -1.35
N ILE A 235 -42.21 4.51 -1.69
CA ILE A 235 -41.25 4.17 -2.75
C ILE A 235 -41.82 4.65 -4.09
N GLY A 236 -40.97 5.19 -4.97
CA GLY A 236 -41.37 5.61 -6.32
C GLY A 236 -41.92 4.43 -7.15
N GLU A 237 -42.79 4.71 -8.12
CA GLU A 237 -43.29 3.68 -9.04
C GLU A 237 -42.15 3.10 -9.88
N ILE A 238 -41.94 1.78 -9.77
CA ILE A 238 -40.88 1.06 -10.48
C ILE A 238 -41.42 0.64 -11.84
N LYS A 239 -40.78 1.07 -12.94
CA LYS A 239 -40.96 0.40 -14.24
C LYS A 239 -40.27 -0.97 -14.16
N GLY A 240 -41.05 -2.04 -14.30
CA GLY A 240 -40.69 -3.39 -13.92
C GLY A 240 -39.38 -3.90 -14.53
N ASP A 241 -38.37 -4.10 -13.67
CA ASP A 241 -37.23 -4.96 -13.96
C ASP A 241 -37.62 -6.43 -13.66
N TYR A 242 -37.04 -7.36 -14.41
CA TYR A 242 -37.26 -8.80 -14.23
C TYR A 242 -36.81 -9.26 -12.82
N ARG A 243 -37.76 -9.80 -12.03
CA ARG A 243 -37.50 -10.42 -10.72
C ARG A 243 -37.54 -11.94 -10.89
N PRO A 244 -36.41 -12.67 -10.71
CA PRO A 244 -36.44 -14.12 -10.70
C PRO A 244 -37.26 -14.62 -9.50
N ASP A 245 -37.93 -15.76 -9.62
CA ASP A 245 -38.65 -16.38 -8.50
C ASP A 245 -37.74 -17.40 -7.80
N TRP A 246 -37.35 -17.11 -6.56
CA TRP A 246 -36.49 -17.97 -5.72
C TRP A 246 -37.28 -18.63 -4.58
N GLY A 247 -38.62 -18.66 -4.65
CA GLY A 247 -39.47 -19.23 -3.62
C GLY A 247 -39.33 -18.52 -2.27
N SER A 248 -39.11 -19.26 -1.19
CA SER A 248 -38.96 -18.70 0.17
C SER A 248 -37.73 -17.81 0.33
N MET A 249 -36.74 -17.92 -0.56
CA MET A 249 -35.54 -17.09 -0.58
C MET A 249 -35.69 -15.83 -1.45
N SER A 250 -36.88 -15.56 -1.99
CA SER A 250 -37.15 -14.37 -2.81
C SER A 250 -36.91 -13.03 -2.08
N PHE A 251 -36.82 -13.03 -0.74
CA PHE A 251 -36.39 -11.85 0.04
C PHE A 251 -34.89 -11.56 -0.12
N LEU A 252 -34.05 -12.57 -0.41
CA LEU A 252 -32.61 -12.38 -0.65
C LEU A 252 -32.34 -11.68 -1.97
N ILE A 253 -33.27 -11.73 -2.91
CA ILE A 253 -33.19 -10.98 -4.17
C ILE A 253 -33.07 -9.48 -3.87
N ASP A 254 -33.79 -9.03 -2.84
CA ASP A 254 -33.75 -7.63 -2.43
C ASP A 254 -32.37 -7.22 -1.88
N PHE A 255 -31.55 -8.19 -1.46
CA PHE A 255 -30.19 -7.97 -0.97
C PHE A 255 -29.12 -8.23 -2.04
N MET A 256 -29.34 -9.20 -2.94
CA MET A 256 -28.29 -9.79 -3.78
C MET A 256 -28.30 -9.36 -5.26
N ARG A 257 -29.16 -8.44 -5.68
CA ARG A 257 -29.25 -7.86 -7.05
C ARG A 257 -28.50 -8.65 -8.15
N PRO A 258 -29.06 -9.77 -8.64
CA PRO A 258 -28.46 -10.50 -9.74
C PRO A 258 -28.53 -9.65 -11.03
N THR A 259 -27.38 -9.23 -11.56
CA THR A 259 -27.35 -8.49 -12.84
C THR A 259 -27.64 -9.43 -14.01
N THR A 260 -28.58 -9.04 -14.87
CA THR A 260 -29.21 -9.89 -15.91
C THR A 260 -28.30 -10.36 -17.06
N LYS A 261 -27.00 -10.03 -17.10
CA LYS A 261 -26.13 -10.37 -18.26
C LYS A 261 -24.71 -10.84 -17.94
N GLY A 262 -24.34 -11.10 -16.68
CA GLY A 262 -22.95 -11.43 -16.34
C GLY A 262 -22.80 -12.47 -15.23
N SER A 263 -21.97 -13.49 -15.47
CA SER A 263 -21.50 -14.44 -14.46
C SER A 263 -20.77 -13.71 -13.33
N TRP A 264 -20.91 -14.18 -12.08
CA TRP A 264 -20.16 -13.73 -10.90
C TRP A 264 -18.63 -13.68 -11.12
N PHE A 265 -18.12 -14.48 -12.05
CA PHE A 265 -16.71 -14.47 -12.45
C PHE A 265 -16.33 -13.27 -13.34
N SER A 266 -17.22 -12.83 -14.23
CA SER A 266 -17.05 -11.58 -15.00
C SER A 266 -17.13 -10.33 -14.12
N LEU A 267 -17.76 -10.45 -12.94
CA LEU A 267 -17.87 -9.43 -11.90
C LEU A 267 -16.54 -9.22 -11.15
N LEU A 268 -15.74 -10.27 -10.93
CA LEU A 268 -14.39 -10.20 -10.37
C LEU A 268 -13.38 -9.58 -11.36
N LYS A 269 -13.46 -9.92 -12.65
CA LYS A 269 -12.55 -9.41 -13.70
C LYS A 269 -12.61 -7.88 -13.89
N LYS A 270 -13.70 -7.23 -13.51
CA LYS A 270 -13.91 -5.77 -13.63
C LYS A 270 -13.75 -5.03 -12.30
N ALA A 271 -13.11 -5.63 -11.28
CA ALA A 271 -12.91 -5.03 -9.95
C ALA A 271 -11.82 -3.93 -9.93
N GLY A 272 -11.84 -3.01 -10.90
CA GLY A 272 -11.23 -1.68 -10.74
C GLY A 272 -12.12 -0.87 -9.79
N GLY A 273 -11.51 -0.04 -8.93
CA GLY A 273 -12.17 0.66 -7.82
C GLY A 273 -13.53 1.30 -8.11
N GLY A 274 -14.30 1.50 -7.04
CA GLY A 274 -15.68 1.98 -7.10
C GLY A 274 -15.85 3.31 -7.82
N CYS A 275 -17.05 3.51 -8.37
CA CYS A 275 -17.45 4.82 -8.89
C CYS A 275 -18.07 5.69 -7.81
N ASN A 276 -18.40 5.15 -6.65
CA ASN A 276 -18.62 5.95 -5.45
C ASN A 276 -17.28 6.31 -4.84
N ASP A 277 -17.25 7.43 -4.13
CA ASP A 277 -16.03 7.81 -3.45
C ASP A 277 -15.80 6.92 -2.22
N LEU A 278 -14.54 6.59 -1.99
CA LEU A 278 -14.08 5.86 -0.82
C LEU A 278 -13.38 6.89 0.05
N MET A 279 -13.87 7.11 1.27
CA MET A 279 -13.47 8.16 2.25
C MET A 279 -11.98 8.53 2.31
N TYR A 280 -11.07 7.65 1.86
CA TYR A 280 -9.72 8.03 1.52
C TYR A 280 -9.16 7.27 0.32
N SER A 281 -8.18 7.87 -0.34
CA SER A 281 -7.58 7.35 -1.57
C SER A 281 -6.67 6.15 -1.32
N GLY A 282 -6.91 5.06 -2.05
CA GLY A 282 -6.07 3.86 -2.03
C GLY A 282 -4.71 4.09 -2.70
N HIS A 283 -4.65 4.92 -3.75
CA HIS A 283 -3.40 5.31 -4.40
C HIS A 283 -2.50 6.06 -3.42
N MET A 284 -3.09 7.01 -2.69
CA MET A 284 -2.38 7.78 -1.68
C MET A 284 -1.95 6.92 -0.50
N LEU A 285 -2.77 5.95 -0.07
CA LEU A 285 -2.37 5.00 0.96
C LEU A 285 -1.10 4.23 0.54
N VAL A 286 -1.07 3.69 -0.68
CA VAL A 286 0.12 2.97 -1.20
C VAL A 286 1.33 3.89 -1.25
N ALA A 287 1.17 5.10 -1.81
CA ALA A 287 2.24 6.09 -1.93
C ALA A 287 2.83 6.48 -0.56
N VAL A 288 1.98 6.73 0.44
CA VAL A 288 2.38 7.12 1.80
C VAL A 288 3.05 5.95 2.52
N LEU A 289 2.52 4.73 2.42
CA LEU A 289 3.17 3.56 3.02
C LEU A 289 4.55 3.31 2.38
N THR A 290 4.69 3.51 1.07
CA THR A 290 5.99 3.39 0.40
C THR A 290 6.95 4.48 0.90
N ALA A 291 6.49 5.73 1.02
CA ALA A 291 7.30 6.82 1.54
C ALA A 291 7.73 6.60 3.01
N MET A 292 6.85 6.05 3.83
CA MET A 292 7.14 5.69 5.22
C MET A 292 8.17 4.56 5.31
N ALA A 293 7.98 3.48 4.54
CA ALA A 293 8.93 2.38 4.44
C ALA A 293 10.30 2.88 3.96
N TRP A 294 10.30 3.76 2.96
CA TRP A 294 11.51 4.36 2.44
C TRP A 294 12.20 5.25 3.46
N THR A 295 11.47 6.09 4.18
CA THR A 295 12.04 7.00 5.19
C THR A 295 12.67 6.24 6.35
N GLU A 296 12.14 5.07 6.72
CA GLU A 296 12.76 4.20 7.72
C GLU A 296 14.05 3.54 7.23
N ALA A 297 14.14 3.24 5.94
CA ALA A 297 15.30 2.58 5.33
C ALA A 297 16.40 3.54 4.88
N TYR A 298 16.02 4.64 4.24
CA TYR A 298 16.87 5.63 3.60
C TYR A 298 16.43 7.02 4.06
N GLY A 299 17.08 7.54 5.10
CA GLY A 299 16.93 8.93 5.50
C GLY A 299 17.65 9.90 4.55
N GLY A 300 17.34 11.20 4.65
CA GLY A 300 18.02 12.26 3.91
C GLY A 300 17.31 12.70 2.62
N PHE A 301 18.09 13.09 1.61
CA PHE A 301 17.57 13.75 0.39
C PHE A 301 16.63 12.85 -0.44
N SER A 302 16.92 11.54 -0.54
CA SER A 302 16.07 10.60 -1.29
C SER A 302 14.68 10.43 -0.66
N SER A 303 14.59 10.41 0.68
CA SER A 303 13.31 10.40 1.39
C SER A 303 12.54 11.70 1.15
N ALA A 304 13.19 12.86 1.23
CA ALA A 304 12.55 14.14 0.95
C ALA A 304 11.96 14.18 -0.48
N LEU A 305 12.71 13.68 -1.47
CA LEU A 305 12.23 13.60 -2.85
C LEU A 305 11.01 12.68 -2.99
N ILE A 306 10.99 11.51 -2.32
CA ILE A 306 9.82 10.62 -2.38
C ILE A 306 8.60 11.28 -1.74
N TRP A 307 8.75 12.03 -0.65
CA TRP A 307 7.65 12.81 -0.09
C TRP A 307 7.15 13.91 -1.04
N LEU A 308 8.04 14.56 -1.79
CA LEU A 308 7.63 15.48 -2.86
C LEU A 308 6.84 14.76 -3.96
N LEU A 309 7.24 13.54 -4.33
CA LEU A 309 6.51 12.71 -5.29
C LEU A 309 5.13 12.27 -4.76
N VAL A 310 5.01 12.01 -3.45
CA VAL A 310 3.70 11.77 -2.80
C VAL A 310 2.80 13.02 -2.91
N LEU A 311 3.33 14.21 -2.63
CA LEU A 311 2.56 15.46 -2.76
C LEU A 311 2.14 15.73 -4.21
N HIS A 312 3.04 15.47 -5.17
CA HIS A 312 2.73 15.55 -6.60
C HIS A 312 1.61 14.57 -6.98
N SER A 313 1.68 13.32 -6.51
CA SER A 313 0.61 12.33 -6.72
C SER A 313 -0.72 12.79 -6.11
N ALA A 314 -0.71 13.35 -4.90
CA ALA A 314 -1.93 13.86 -4.24
C ALA A 314 -2.58 14.97 -5.05
N GLN A 315 -1.77 15.95 -5.48
CA GLN A 315 -2.23 17.06 -6.31
C GLN A 315 -2.88 16.55 -7.60
N ARG A 316 -2.30 15.53 -8.23
CA ARG A 316 -2.80 14.96 -9.47
C ARG A 316 -4.12 14.21 -9.29
N GLU A 317 -4.25 13.40 -8.25
CA GLU A 317 -5.49 12.68 -7.92
C GLU A 317 -6.67 13.65 -7.72
N ILE A 318 -6.42 14.81 -7.08
CA ILE A 318 -7.42 15.87 -6.88
C ILE A 318 -7.75 16.56 -8.21
N ARG A 319 -6.73 16.99 -8.96
CA ARG A 319 -6.93 17.73 -10.22
C ARG A 319 -7.70 16.90 -11.24
N GLU A 320 -7.35 15.63 -11.39
CA GLU A 320 -7.99 14.72 -12.34
C GLU A 320 -9.37 14.24 -11.85
N ARG A 321 -9.84 14.68 -10.67
CA ARG A 321 -11.12 14.23 -10.07
C ARG A 321 -11.15 12.72 -9.85
N HIS A 322 -10.02 12.13 -9.48
CA HIS A 322 -10.01 10.72 -9.06
C HIS A 322 -10.55 10.57 -7.64
N HIS A 323 -10.21 11.52 -6.77
CA HIS A 323 -10.62 11.59 -5.38
C HIS A 323 -10.80 13.05 -4.97
N TYR A 324 -11.57 13.30 -3.90
CA TYR A 324 -11.66 14.61 -3.28
C TYR A 324 -10.35 14.93 -2.53
N THR A 325 -10.11 16.22 -2.29
CA THR A 325 -8.96 16.69 -1.49
C THR A 325 -8.92 16.05 -0.11
N VAL A 326 -10.08 15.91 0.53
CA VAL A 326 -10.19 15.28 1.85
C VAL A 326 -9.66 13.84 1.80
N ASP A 327 -10.01 13.06 0.78
CA ASP A 327 -9.59 11.66 0.66
C ASP A 327 -8.07 11.51 0.56
N CYS A 328 -7.41 12.46 -0.11
CA CYS A 328 -5.97 12.47 -0.27
C CYS A 328 -5.27 12.84 1.04
N ILE A 329 -5.76 13.87 1.74
CA ILE A 329 -5.23 14.29 3.05
C ILE A 329 -5.45 13.19 4.09
N VAL A 330 -6.64 12.56 4.06
CA VAL A 330 -7.00 11.45 4.93
C VAL A 330 -6.09 10.26 4.75
N ALA A 331 -5.85 9.87 3.51
CA ALA A 331 -4.92 8.79 3.21
C ALA A 331 -3.50 9.06 3.74
N ILE A 332 -3.04 10.32 3.73
CA ILE A 332 -1.72 10.69 4.27
C ILE A 332 -1.66 10.46 5.78
N TYR A 333 -2.60 11.02 6.55
CA TYR A 333 -2.54 10.85 8.01
C TYR A 333 -2.84 9.41 8.43
N VAL A 334 -3.80 8.73 7.79
CA VAL A 334 -4.13 7.33 8.07
C VAL A 334 -2.94 6.46 7.72
N GLY A 335 -2.28 6.67 6.59
CA GLY A 335 -1.11 5.90 6.18
C GLY A 335 0.05 6.03 7.17
N ILE A 336 0.36 7.24 7.62
CA ILE A 336 1.40 7.47 8.64
C ILE A 336 1.02 6.80 9.97
N LEU A 337 -0.23 6.98 10.43
CA LEU A 337 -0.70 6.43 11.69
C LEU A 337 -0.71 4.90 11.66
N LEU A 338 -1.26 4.29 10.60
CA LEU A 338 -1.25 2.84 10.42
C LEU A 338 0.17 2.30 10.43
N TRP A 339 1.09 2.93 9.69
CA TRP A 339 2.48 2.49 9.63
C TRP A 339 3.16 2.55 11.00
N LYS A 340 2.91 3.60 11.79
CA LYS A 340 3.45 3.72 13.16
C LYS A 340 2.83 2.70 14.10
N VAL A 341 1.52 2.49 14.02
CA VAL A 341 0.79 1.56 14.89
C VAL A 341 1.18 0.11 14.60
N THR A 342 1.20 -0.29 13.33
CA THR A 342 1.65 -1.64 12.94
C THR A 342 3.14 -1.83 13.20
N GLY A 343 3.94 -0.77 13.17
CA GLY A 343 5.35 -0.80 13.58
C GLY A 343 5.58 -1.28 15.01
N MET A 344 4.59 -1.12 15.90
CA MET A 344 4.67 -1.67 17.26
C MET A 344 4.60 -3.21 17.28
N ILE A 345 3.85 -3.79 16.32
CA ILE A 345 3.67 -5.23 16.19
C ILE A 345 4.87 -5.86 15.46
N TRP A 346 5.52 -5.11 14.56
CA TRP A 346 6.73 -5.51 13.83
C TRP A 346 7.97 -4.70 14.29
N PRO A 347 8.57 -5.01 15.46
CA PRO A 347 9.75 -4.30 15.92
C PRO A 347 10.92 -4.47 14.93
N THR A 348 11.30 -3.35 14.30
CA THR A 348 12.41 -3.28 13.32
C THR A 348 13.78 -3.52 13.95
N LYS A 349 13.92 -3.28 15.26
CA LYS A 349 15.11 -3.63 16.01
C LYS A 349 15.03 -5.07 16.49
N ASN A 350 16.02 -5.87 16.07
CA ASN A 350 16.31 -7.18 16.66
C ASN A 350 16.47 -7.02 18.19
N VAL A 351 15.39 -7.27 18.95
CA VAL A 351 15.39 -7.28 20.42
C VAL A 351 16.49 -8.20 20.95
N THR A 352 16.75 -9.30 20.23
CA THR A 352 17.87 -10.21 20.44
C THR A 352 19.25 -9.57 20.27
N ARG A 353 19.45 -8.69 19.28
CA ARG A 353 20.73 -7.96 19.09
C ARG A 353 20.91 -6.90 20.17
N SER A 354 19.86 -6.17 20.53
CA SER A 354 19.91 -5.21 21.66
C SER A 354 20.21 -5.92 22.98
N ARG A 355 19.59 -7.08 23.22
CA ARG A 355 19.84 -7.90 24.40
C ARG A 355 21.26 -8.47 24.41
N ARG A 356 21.78 -8.92 23.25
CA ARG A 356 23.18 -9.36 23.10
C ARG A 356 24.17 -8.21 23.33
N LEU A 357 23.93 -7.04 22.75
CA LEU A 357 24.75 -5.85 22.97
C LEU A 357 24.75 -5.44 24.44
N SER A 358 23.59 -5.42 25.11
CA SER A 358 23.53 -5.15 26.55
C SER A 358 24.23 -6.22 27.40
N LYS A 359 24.24 -7.49 26.95
CA LYS A 359 24.99 -8.56 27.62
C LYS A 359 26.49 -8.37 27.42
N LEU A 360 26.94 -8.07 26.20
CA LEU A 360 28.34 -7.79 25.89
C LEU A 360 28.86 -6.54 26.61
N GLU A 361 28.04 -5.50 26.73
CA GLU A 361 28.36 -4.30 27.50
C GLU A 361 28.51 -4.62 29.00
N LYS A 362 27.63 -5.48 29.56
CA LYS A 362 27.76 -5.99 30.93
C LYS A 362 29.01 -6.86 31.13
N ILE A 363 29.32 -7.73 30.17
CA ILE A 363 30.52 -8.57 30.20
C ILE A 363 31.78 -7.68 30.10
N GLN A 364 31.78 -6.67 29.22
CA GLN A 364 32.86 -5.71 29.12
C GLN A 364 33.05 -4.91 30.41
N SER A 365 31.97 -4.44 31.04
CA SER A 365 32.07 -3.73 32.32
C SER A 365 32.61 -4.63 33.44
N ARG A 366 32.19 -5.91 33.49
CA ARG A 366 32.70 -6.89 34.46
C ARG A 366 34.17 -7.22 34.21
N LEU A 367 34.56 -7.36 32.95
CA LEU A 367 35.93 -7.68 32.57
C LEU A 367 36.90 -6.53 32.90
N VAL A 368 36.47 -5.27 32.70
CA VAL A 368 37.25 -4.09 33.12
C VAL A 368 37.38 -4.01 34.64
N GLN A 369 36.31 -4.35 35.38
CA GLN A 369 36.32 -4.38 36.84
C GLN A 369 37.24 -5.50 37.37
N ALA A 370 37.10 -6.73 36.86
CA ALA A 370 37.93 -7.87 37.25
C ALA A 370 39.42 -7.66 36.94
N ALA A 371 39.73 -7.06 35.78
CA ALA A 371 41.10 -6.68 35.44
C ALA A 371 41.67 -5.61 36.39
N LYS A 372 40.84 -4.69 36.90
CA LYS A 372 41.23 -3.67 37.88
C LYS A 372 41.45 -4.27 39.27
N ASP A 373 40.65 -5.27 39.63
CA ASP A 373 40.70 -5.96 40.93
C ASP A 373 41.74 -7.10 40.94
N SER A 374 42.49 -7.29 39.85
CA SER A 374 43.49 -8.36 39.66
C SER A 374 42.94 -9.79 39.79
N ASP A 375 41.64 -9.98 39.58
CA ASP A 375 40.97 -11.28 39.61
C ASP A 375 41.10 -11.96 38.24
N MET A 376 42.20 -12.69 38.07
CA MET A 376 42.52 -13.38 36.81
C MET A 376 41.64 -14.59 36.52
N ASP A 377 40.98 -15.16 37.54
CA ASP A 377 40.07 -16.29 37.37
C ASP A 377 38.75 -15.84 36.75
N GLU A 378 38.18 -14.73 37.25
CA GLU A 378 36.97 -14.09 36.69
C GLU A 378 37.20 -13.60 35.25
N VAL A 379 38.38 -13.04 34.94
CA VAL A 379 38.74 -12.65 33.56
C VAL A 379 38.74 -13.84 32.62
N ARG A 380 39.25 -15.00 33.07
CA ARG A 380 39.33 -16.23 32.27
C ARG A 380 37.96 -16.83 32.02
N GLU A 381 37.06 -16.77 33.01
CA GLU A 381 35.68 -17.23 32.89
C GLU A 381 34.87 -16.37 31.91
N LEU A 382 34.97 -15.04 32.03
CA LEU A 382 34.28 -14.10 31.14
C LEU A 382 34.75 -14.20 29.69
N LEU A 383 36.04 -14.44 29.45
CA LEU A 383 36.58 -14.69 28.11
C LEU A 383 36.04 -16.01 27.52
N LYS A 384 35.95 -17.06 28.33
CA LYS A 384 35.40 -18.36 27.93
C LYS A 384 33.91 -18.27 27.57
N GLU A 385 33.13 -17.48 28.30
CA GLU A 385 31.71 -17.22 28.01
C GLU A 385 31.54 -16.53 26.64
N VAL A 386 32.40 -15.55 26.32
CA VAL A 386 32.40 -14.86 25.01
C VAL A 386 32.79 -15.81 23.88
N GLU A 387 33.79 -16.66 24.10
CA GLU A 387 34.30 -17.60 23.09
C GLU A 387 33.28 -18.71 22.78
N LEU A 388 32.62 -19.27 23.80
CA LEU A 388 31.51 -20.22 23.65
C LEU A 388 30.33 -19.61 22.89
N SER A 389 29.96 -18.37 23.21
CA SER A 389 28.88 -17.66 22.50
C SER A 389 29.22 -17.40 21.02
N ASN A 390 30.50 -17.21 20.70
CA ASN A 390 30.97 -16.99 19.33
C ASN A 390 31.00 -18.30 18.53
N GLN A 391 31.44 -19.41 19.14
CA GLN A 391 31.45 -20.76 18.54
C GLN A 391 30.04 -21.29 18.25
N GLU A 392 29.06 -21.07 19.13
CA GLU A 392 27.65 -21.41 18.88
C GLU A 392 27.08 -20.68 17.64
N SER A 393 27.62 -19.49 17.33
CA SER A 393 27.21 -18.71 16.16
C SER A 393 27.87 -19.18 14.86
N GLN A 394 29.13 -19.63 14.93
CA GLN A 394 29.89 -20.13 13.77
C GLN A 394 29.47 -21.54 13.34
N ASN A 395 29.03 -22.40 14.27
CA ASN A 395 28.58 -23.77 13.95
C ASN A 395 27.23 -23.85 13.22
N LYS A 396 26.54 -22.72 12.97
CA LYS A 396 25.40 -22.65 12.05
C LYS A 396 25.87 -22.37 10.63
N GLY A 397 26.58 -23.33 10.03
CA GLY A 397 26.87 -23.32 8.60
C GLY A 397 25.58 -23.26 7.77
N GLN A 398 25.67 -22.67 6.58
CA GLN A 398 24.57 -22.55 5.62
C GLN A 398 24.07 -23.94 5.23
N SER A 399 22.97 -24.39 5.84
CA SER A 399 22.38 -25.71 5.57
C SER A 399 21.90 -25.79 4.11
N ARG A 400 21.90 -27.00 3.52
CA ARG A 400 21.35 -27.25 2.18
C ARG A 400 19.94 -26.67 1.99
N SER A 401 19.12 -26.65 3.06
CA SER A 401 17.79 -26.05 3.06
C SER A 401 17.81 -24.52 2.89
N MET A 402 18.78 -23.82 3.50
CA MET A 402 18.93 -22.37 3.32
C MET A 402 19.38 -22.00 1.90
N TRP A 403 20.27 -22.81 1.30
CA TRP A 403 20.70 -22.59 -0.09
C TRP A 403 19.56 -22.85 -1.09
N LEU A 404 18.77 -23.92 -0.88
CA LEU A 404 17.56 -24.18 -1.67
C LEU A 404 16.55 -23.04 -1.55
N PHE A 405 16.28 -22.54 -0.34
CA PHE A 405 15.37 -21.42 -0.12
C PHE A 405 15.85 -20.15 -0.84
N ALA A 406 17.16 -19.88 -0.80
CA ALA A 406 17.77 -18.76 -1.52
C ALA A 406 17.54 -18.86 -3.04
N CYS A 407 17.86 -20.02 -3.62
CA CYS A 407 17.64 -20.28 -5.05
C CYS A 407 16.16 -20.17 -5.44
N VAL A 408 15.24 -20.74 -4.65
CA VAL A 408 13.80 -20.66 -4.90
C VAL A 408 13.30 -19.21 -4.82
N THR A 409 13.78 -18.43 -3.86
CA THR A 409 13.38 -17.03 -3.68
C THR A 409 13.89 -16.14 -4.82
N ILE A 410 15.11 -16.36 -5.31
CA ILE A 410 15.62 -15.64 -6.49
C ILE A 410 14.82 -16.04 -7.73
N PHE A 411 14.66 -17.35 -7.95
CA PHE A 411 13.97 -17.85 -9.13
C PHE A 411 12.54 -17.33 -9.16
N SER A 412 11.82 -17.36 -8.04
CA SER A 412 10.48 -16.81 -7.94
C SER A 412 10.46 -15.29 -8.14
N ALA A 413 11.38 -14.55 -7.53
CA ALA A 413 11.45 -13.09 -7.69
C ALA A 413 11.77 -12.67 -9.14
N LEU A 414 12.76 -13.31 -9.78
CA LEU A 414 13.11 -13.06 -11.18
C LEU A 414 11.97 -13.49 -12.12
N THR A 415 11.32 -14.62 -11.84
CA THR A 415 10.16 -15.07 -12.62
C THR A 415 8.99 -14.10 -12.48
N ILE A 416 8.71 -13.59 -11.28
CA ILE A 416 7.65 -12.60 -11.05
C ILE A 416 7.98 -11.30 -11.79
N VAL A 417 9.23 -10.82 -11.72
CA VAL A 417 9.66 -9.63 -12.46
C VAL A 417 9.54 -9.84 -13.97
N LEU A 418 9.96 -10.99 -14.49
CA LEU A 418 9.85 -11.31 -15.91
C LEU A 418 8.39 -11.48 -16.36
N LEU A 419 7.55 -12.09 -15.53
CA LEU A 419 6.10 -12.18 -15.77
C LEU A 419 5.43 -10.82 -15.73
N ALA A 420 5.85 -9.92 -14.83
CA ALA A 420 5.40 -8.54 -14.84
C ALA A 420 5.77 -7.90 -16.19
N PHE A 421 7.05 -7.95 -16.57
CA PHE A 421 7.56 -7.40 -17.84
C PHE A 421 6.86 -7.91 -19.09
N THR A 422 6.41 -9.16 -19.08
CA THR A 422 5.82 -9.82 -20.26
C THR A 422 4.30 -9.78 -20.29
N LEU A 423 3.64 -9.69 -19.12
CA LEU A 423 2.18 -9.76 -19.02
C LEU A 423 1.52 -8.43 -18.69
N THR A 424 2.24 -7.42 -18.20
CA THR A 424 1.69 -6.08 -18.10
C THR A 424 1.88 -5.34 -19.42
N SER A 425 0.93 -4.47 -19.79
CA SER A 425 0.95 -3.75 -21.07
C SER A 425 2.16 -2.82 -21.23
N ASP A 426 2.90 -2.58 -20.14
CA ASP A 426 3.89 -1.52 -20.01
C ASP A 426 5.26 -2.01 -19.53
N GLY A 427 5.44 -3.33 -19.35
CA GLY A 427 6.63 -3.89 -18.71
C GLY A 427 6.48 -4.00 -17.21
#